data_AF-A0A4Q9GV53-F1
#
_entry.id   AF-A0A4Q9GV53-F1
#
_cell.length_a   1.000
_cell.length_b   1.000
_cell.length_c   1.000
_cell.angle_alpha   90.00
_cell.angle_beta   90.00
_cell.angle_gamma   90.00
#
_symmetry.space_group_name_H-M   'P 1'
#
loop_
_entity.id
_entity.type
_entity.pdbx_description
1 polymer ?
#
loop_
_entity_poly.entity_id
_entity_poly.type
_entity_poly.pdbx_seq_one_letter_code
_entity_poly.pdbx_strand_id
1 'polypeptide(L)'
;MNAEILWSALQSAFPERSARVKHKVTPVSGSDEEFLIKLQQLSSYASIANGRCGYIGNPYEQLDEDFLILLELARKISLKGKQS
;
A
#
# COMPACT_ATOMS: atom_id res chain seq x y z
N MET A 1 11.81 -10.45 -4.86
CA MET A 1 12.16 -9.02 -5.07
C MET A 1 12.37 -8.38 -3.70
N ASN A 2 13.18 -7.33 -3.53
CA ASN A 2 13.27 -6.61 -2.24
C ASN A 2 12.10 -5.61 -2.12
N ALA A 3 11.56 -5.44 -0.90
CA ALA A 3 10.58 -4.43 -0.53
C ALA A 3 10.89 -3.01 -1.06
N GLU A 4 12.15 -2.58 -1.06
CA GLU A 4 12.59 -1.26 -1.54
C GLU A 4 12.37 -1.09 -3.05
N ILE A 5 12.63 -2.13 -3.84
CA ILE A 5 12.40 -2.13 -5.29
C ILE A 5 10.90 -2.04 -5.56
N LEU A 6 10.11 -2.83 -4.83
CA LEU A 6 8.67 -2.84 -4.95
C LEU A 6 8.07 -1.47 -4.56
N TRP A 7 8.54 -0.86 -3.48
CA TRP A 7 8.11 0.46 -3.06
C TRP A 7 8.50 1.56 -4.06
N SER A 8 9.71 1.50 -4.62
CA SER A 8 10.16 2.43 -5.66
C SER A 8 9.31 2.33 -6.94
N ALA A 9 8.92 1.11 -7.32
CA ALA A 9 8.02 0.87 -8.45
C ALA A 9 6.61 1.45 -8.19
N LEU A 10 6.09 1.29 -6.97
CA LEU A 10 4.82 1.91 -6.56
C LEU A 10 4.89 3.44 -6.59
N GLN A 11 5.96 4.04 -6.07
CA GLN A 11 6.17 5.49 -6.12
C GLN A 11 6.24 6.04 -7.54
N SER A 12 6.81 5.27 -8.46
CA SER A 12 6.88 5.65 -9.88
C SER A 12 5.51 5.55 -10.57
N ALA A 13 4.71 4.54 -10.21
CA ALA A 13 3.39 4.33 -10.80
C ALA A 13 2.30 5.25 -10.22
N PHE A 14 2.35 5.52 -8.91
CA PHE A 14 1.35 6.31 -8.18
C PHE A 14 2.01 7.29 -7.20
N PRO A 15 2.73 8.32 -7.70
CA PRO A 15 3.54 9.21 -6.87
C PRO A 15 2.74 9.91 -5.77
N GLU A 16 1.55 10.42 -6.09
CA GLU A 16 0.72 11.14 -5.12
C GLU A 16 0.15 10.24 -4.02
N ARG A 17 -0.33 9.04 -4.40
CA ARG A 17 -0.87 8.06 -3.45
C ARG A 17 0.24 7.57 -2.51
N SER A 18 1.40 7.24 -3.07
CA SER A 18 2.57 6.85 -2.29
C SER A 18 3.07 7.95 -1.36
N ALA A 19 3.00 9.23 -1.76
CA ALA A 19 3.37 10.35 -0.90
C ALA A 19 2.48 10.45 0.34
N ARG A 20 1.16 10.30 0.19
CA ARG A 20 0.20 10.37 1.32
C ARG A 20 0.41 9.28 2.36
N VAL A 21 0.72 8.06 1.93
CA VAL A 21 0.88 6.91 2.84
C VAL A 21 2.32 6.65 3.29
N LYS A 22 3.31 7.38 2.75
CA LYS A 22 4.75 7.14 2.96
C LYS A 22 5.10 6.92 4.43
N HIS A 23 4.65 7.80 5.31
CA HIS A 23 4.97 7.76 6.74
C HIS A 23 4.43 6.53 7.48
N LYS A 24 3.39 5.86 6.94
CA LYS A 24 2.85 4.60 7.48
C LYS A 24 3.57 3.37 6.93
N VAL A 25 4.14 3.51 5.73
CA VAL A 25 4.79 2.42 5.01
C VAL A 25 6.28 2.34 5.33
N THR A 26 6.96 3.45 5.66
CA THR A 26 8.38 3.49 6.02
C THR A 26 8.66 3.14 7.49
N PRO A 27 9.78 2.49 7.83
CA PRO A 27 10.83 2.02 6.93
C PRO A 27 10.35 0.85 6.05
N VAL A 28 10.94 0.78 4.85
CA VAL A 28 10.72 -0.30 3.88
C VAL A 28 11.98 -1.14 3.89
N SER A 29 11.87 -2.37 4.39
CA SER A 29 13.00 -3.29 4.53
C SER A 29 12.49 -4.72 4.42
N GLY A 30 13.38 -5.64 4.06
CA GLY A 30 13.07 -7.06 3.98
C GLY A 30 12.58 -7.51 2.61
N SER A 31 11.84 -8.61 2.61
CA SER A 31 11.29 -9.24 1.41
C SER A 31 10.06 -8.49 0.87
N ASP A 32 9.78 -8.67 -0.42
CA ASP A 32 8.52 -8.21 -1.02
C ASP A 32 7.29 -8.84 -0.36
N GLU A 33 7.40 -10.08 0.13
CA GLU A 33 6.31 -10.75 0.87
C GLU A 33 6.00 -10.08 2.21
N GLU A 34 7.01 -9.77 3.02
CA GLU A 34 6.84 -9.01 4.27
C GLU A 34 6.22 -7.63 4.00
N PHE A 35 6.64 -6.98 2.91
CA PHE A 35 6.08 -5.71 2.49
C PHE A 35 4.61 -5.81 2.06
N LEU A 36 4.25 -6.86 1.31
CA LEU A 36 2.86 -7.13 0.92
C LEU A 36 1.97 -7.41 2.13
N ILE A 37 2.47 -8.16 3.12
CA ILE A 37 1.75 -8.41 4.38
C ILE A 37 1.52 -7.08 5.12
N LYS A 38 2.54 -6.23 5.22
CA LYS A 38 2.42 -4.90 5.84
C LYS A 38 1.38 -4.02 5.12
N LEU A 39 1.43 -3.95 3.79
CA LEU A 39 0.44 -3.19 3.01
C LEU A 39 -0.98 -3.74 3.19
N GLN A 40 -1.14 -5.06 3.26
CA GLN A 40 -2.43 -5.69 3.52
C GLN A 40 -2.97 -5.36 4.91
N GLN A 41 -2.11 -5.35 5.94
CA GLN A 41 -2.50 -4.92 7.29
C GLN A 41 -2.95 -3.46 7.31
N LEU A 42 -2.20 -2.56 6.67
CA LEU A 42 -2.53 -1.13 6.59
C LEU A 42 -3.86 -0.89 5.85
N SER A 43 -4.10 -1.61 4.76
CA SER A 43 -5.38 -1.59 4.04
C SER A 43 -6.54 -2.01 4.95
N SER A 44 -6.42 -3.14 5.66
CA SER A 44 -7.45 -3.58 6.61
C SER A 44 -7.72 -2.55 7.72
N TYR A 45 -6.68 -1.93 8.27
CA TYR A 45 -6.83 -0.91 9.31
C TYR A 45 -7.53 0.36 8.80
N ALA A 46 -7.17 0.82 7.59
CA ALA A 46 -7.83 1.96 6.98
C ALA A 46 -9.31 1.69 6.70
N SER A 47 -9.63 0.50 6.17
CA SER A 47 -11.02 0.08 5.92
C SER A 47 -11.85 0.01 7.21
N ILE A 48 -11.29 -0.56 8.29
CA ILE A 48 -11.97 -0.59 9.60
C ILE A 48 -12.18 0.83 10.14
N ALA A 49 -11.18 1.72 10.01
CA ALA A 49 -11.30 3.10 10.47
C ALA A 49 -12.34 3.89 9.67
N ASN A 50 -12.35 3.74 8.34
CA ASN A 50 -13.34 4.31 7.43
C ASN A 50 -14.76 3.86 7.81
N GLY A 51 -14.96 2.55 7.97
CA GLY A 51 -16.26 1.97 8.38
C GLY A 51 -16.72 2.43 9.76
N ARG A 52 -15.80 2.65 10.71
CA ARG A 52 -16.11 3.18 12.04
C ARG A 52 -16.47 4.66 12.05
N CYS A 53 -15.93 5.46 11.12
CA CYS A 53 -16.33 6.85 10.99
C CYS A 53 -17.78 6.97 10.53
N GLY A 54 -18.20 6.16 9.55
CA GLY A 54 -19.61 6.06 9.15
C GLY A 54 -20.18 7.32 8.48
N TYR A 55 -19.33 8.24 8.03
CA TYR A 55 -19.72 9.43 7.26
C TYR A 55 -18.77 9.68 6.08
N ILE A 56 -19.30 10.28 5.01
CA ILE A 56 -18.56 10.60 3.77
C ILE A 56 -17.60 11.77 4.03
N GLY A 57 -16.41 11.73 3.42
CA GLY A 57 -15.40 12.77 3.59
C GLY A 57 -14.59 12.65 4.88
N ASN A 58 -14.64 11.48 5.53
CA ASN A 58 -13.80 11.20 6.69
C ASN A 58 -12.33 11.01 6.26
N PRO A 59 -11.36 11.27 7.16
CA PRO A 59 -9.94 11.25 6.80
C PRO A 59 -9.40 9.84 6.44
N TYR A 60 -10.15 8.77 6.71
CA TYR A 60 -9.74 7.40 6.39
C TYR A 60 -10.24 6.91 5.03
N GLU A 61 -11.25 7.56 4.43
CA GLU A 61 -11.77 7.19 3.11
C GLU A 61 -10.67 7.22 2.04
N GLN A 62 -9.89 8.32 1.98
CA GLN A 62 -8.79 8.45 1.03
C GLN A 62 -7.63 7.50 1.34
N LEU A 63 -7.37 7.22 2.62
CA LEU A 63 -6.32 6.27 3.02
C LEU A 63 -6.69 4.84 2.67
N ASP A 64 -7.96 4.46 2.85
CA ASP A 64 -8.50 3.15 2.49
C ASP A 64 -8.33 2.90 0.99
N GLU A 65 -8.75 3.86 0.16
CA GLU A 65 -8.59 3.79 -1.29
C GLU A 65 -7.12 3.71 -1.72
N ASP A 66 -6.26 4.57 -1.15
CA ASP A 66 -4.83 4.58 -1.47
C ASP A 66 -4.15 3.25 -1.12
N PHE A 67 -4.40 2.69 0.07
CA PHE A 67 -3.81 1.41 0.45
C PHE A 67 -4.33 0.26 -0.40
N LEU A 68 -5.62 0.25 -0.76
CA LEU A 68 -6.20 -0.77 -1.62
C LEU A 68 -5.53 -0.80 -3.00
N ILE A 69 -5.43 0.37 -3.64
CA ILE A 69 -4.83 0.52 -4.98
C ILE A 69 -3.34 0.15 -4.96
N LEU A 70 -2.60 0.62 -3.95
CA LEU A 70 -1.19 0.30 -3.82
C LEU A 70 -0.96 -1.20 -3.56
N LEU A 71 -1.80 -1.85 -2.75
CA LEU A 71 -1.72 -3.29 -2.50
C LEU A 71 -2.00 -4.10 -3.77
N GLU A 72 -3.03 -3.74 -4.54
CA GLU A 72 -3.36 -4.43 -5.79
C GLU A 72 -2.20 -4.34 -6.80
N LEU A 73 -1.63 -3.15 -6.97
CA LEU A 73 -0.48 -2.97 -7.86
C LEU A 73 0.76 -3.71 -7.34
N ALA A 74 1.03 -3.66 -6.04
CA ALA A 74 2.16 -4.35 -5.43
C ALA A 74 2.12 -5.86 -5.70
N ARG A 75 0.93 -6.47 -5.57
CA ARG A 75 0.71 -7.90 -5.90
C ARG A 75 1.01 -8.19 -7.37
N LYS A 76 0.53 -7.35 -8.29
CA LYS A 76 0.79 -7.49 -9.74
C LYS A 76 2.28 -7.40 -10.06
N ILE A 77 3.01 -6.45 -9.47
CA ILE A 77 4.45 -6.27 -9.68
C ILE A 77 5.24 -7.47 -9.12
N SER A 78 4.95 -7.90 -7.89
CA SER A 78 5.62 -9.06 -7.28
C SER A 78 5.41 -10.34 -8.09
N LEU A 79 4.18 -10.60 -8.58
CA LEU A 79 3.89 -11.76 -9.43
C LEU A 79 4.67 -11.75 -10.75
N LYS A 80 4.73 -10.60 -11.44
CA LYS A 80 5.51 -10.46 -12.68
C LYS A 80 7.01 -10.71 -12.46
N GLY A 81 7.54 -10.21 -11.35
CA GLY A 81 8.95 -10.42 -10.98
C GLY A 81 9.30 -11.87 -10.63
N LYS A 82 8.32 -12.75 -10.38
CA LYS A 82 8.53 -14.18 -10.16
C LYS A 82 8.51 -15.00 -11.46
N GLN A 83 8.06 -14.42 -12.58
CA GLN A 83 7.95 -15.09 -13.89
C GLN A 83 9.06 -14.72 -14.88
N SER A 84 9.87 -13.70 -14.55
CA SER A 84 11.05 -13.26 -15.34
C SER A 84 12.32 -13.85 -14.75
#